data_AF-A0A958FA51-F1
#
_entry.id   AF-A0A958FA51-F1
#
_cell.length_a   1.000
_cell.length_b   1.000
_cell.length_c   1.000
_cell.angle_alpha   90.00
_cell.angle_beta   90.00
_cell.angle_gamma   90.00
#
_symmetry.space_group_name_H-M   'P 1'
#
loop_
_entity.id
_entity.type
_entity.pdbx_description
1 polymer ?
#
loop_
_entity_poly.entity_id
_entity_poly.type
_entity_poly.pdbx_seq_one_letter_code
_entity_poly.pdbx_strand_id
1 'polypeptide(L)'
;MMRSTFWVTWMTLGVISLGLSCAEKSASEVERFFPESFDISIENTASLARVDQAVALDITGIQTKYPGFNSDAFAVVAGDHELPSQAVDLNGDRQPDQIIFVADFTAQEEKTVTVRYASSGKIKREYPKRTQAELSHKVGGQFVDRKYEGGTFQNVSALRVPA
;
A
#
# COMPACT_ATOMS: atom_id res chain seq x y z
N MET A 1 12.28 63.87 -36.13
CA MET A 1 11.30 64.26 -35.09
C MET A 1 10.20 63.19 -35.09
N MET A 2 9.82 62.70 -33.91
CA MET A 2 8.89 61.58 -33.62
C MET A 2 9.36 60.16 -33.99
N ARG A 3 9.93 59.47 -32.99
CA ARG A 3 9.99 57.99 -32.91
C ARG A 3 8.81 57.55 -32.04
N SER A 4 7.84 56.86 -32.62
CA SER A 4 6.70 56.28 -31.90
C SER A 4 7.11 54.96 -31.25
N THR A 5 7.02 54.88 -29.93
CA THR A 5 7.22 53.65 -29.15
C THR A 5 5.87 52.96 -28.97
N PHE A 6 5.70 51.80 -29.62
CA PHE A 6 4.56 50.89 -29.40
C PHE A 6 4.79 50.13 -28.09
N TRP A 7 3.82 50.21 -27.17
CA TRP A 7 3.74 49.36 -25.99
C TRP A 7 2.78 48.21 -26.31
N VAL A 8 3.29 46.97 -26.34
CA VAL A 8 2.45 45.77 -26.34
C VAL A 8 2.65 45.10 -24.99
N THR A 9 1.67 45.27 -24.12
CA THR A 9 1.60 44.61 -22.82
C THR A 9 1.20 43.14 -23.05
N TRP A 10 2.12 42.21 -22.80
CA TRP A 10 1.82 40.78 -22.84
C TRP A 10 1.01 40.40 -21.61
N MET A 11 -0.27 40.07 -21.82
CA MET A 11 -1.15 39.51 -20.79
C MET A 11 -0.87 38.01 -20.73
N THR A 12 0.00 37.59 -19.81
CA THR A 12 0.28 36.16 -19.57
C THR A 12 -0.95 35.51 -18.92
N LEU A 13 -1.65 34.68 -19.70
CA LEU A 13 -2.67 33.78 -19.18
C LEU A 13 -1.96 32.66 -18.42
N GLY A 14 -1.85 32.81 -17.09
CA GLY A 14 -1.30 31.80 -16.20
C GLY A 14 -2.23 30.59 -16.13
N VAL A 15 -1.90 29.53 -16.85
CA VAL A 15 -2.48 28.20 -16.63
C VAL A 15 -1.92 27.67 -15.33
N ILE A 16 -2.68 27.78 -14.25
CA ILE A 16 -2.38 27.11 -12.98
C ILE A 16 -2.71 25.64 -13.19
N SER A 17 -1.71 24.85 -13.60
CA SER A 17 -1.76 23.41 -13.49
C SER A 17 -1.71 23.05 -12.00
N LEU A 18 -2.87 22.79 -11.39
CA LEU A 18 -2.93 22.03 -10.13
C LEU A 18 -2.47 20.61 -10.45
N GLY A 19 -1.16 20.39 -10.38
CA GLY A 19 -0.61 19.05 -10.31
C GLY A 19 -1.10 18.41 -9.01
N LEU A 20 -1.93 17.37 -9.11
CA LEU A 20 -2.09 16.40 -8.03
C LEU A 20 -0.73 15.72 -7.85
N SER A 21 0.12 16.30 -7.01
CA SER A 21 1.32 15.63 -6.52
C SER A 21 0.86 14.56 -5.53
N CYS A 22 0.91 13.29 -5.95
CA CYS A 22 0.84 12.18 -5.03
C CYS A 22 2.12 12.28 -4.16
N ALA A 23 1.99 12.76 -2.93
CA ALA A 23 3.14 12.91 -2.04
C ALA A 23 3.61 11.52 -1.61
N GLU A 24 4.61 10.98 -2.32
CA GLU A 24 5.39 9.86 -1.81
C GLU A 24 6.23 10.37 -0.63
N LYS A 25 6.11 9.71 0.52
CA LYS A 25 6.90 10.06 1.70
C LYS A 25 8.34 9.60 1.47
N SER A 26 9.29 10.51 1.62
CA SER A 26 10.70 10.20 1.41
C SER A 26 11.27 9.34 2.53
N ALA A 27 12.26 8.49 2.22
CA ALA A 27 12.94 7.64 3.20
C ALA A 27 13.45 8.39 4.45
N SER A 28 13.80 9.68 4.33
CA SER A 28 14.21 10.54 5.45
C SER A 28 13.10 10.83 6.47
N GLU A 29 11.83 10.89 6.05
CA GLU A 29 10.70 11.02 6.98
C GLU A 29 10.50 9.71 7.75
N VAL A 30 10.64 8.58 7.05
CA VAL A 30 10.52 7.23 7.61
C VAL A 30 11.57 7.02 8.72
N GLU A 31 12.82 7.41 8.50
CA GLU A 31 13.91 7.31 9.50
C GLU A 31 13.58 7.94 10.83
N ARG A 32 12.94 9.11 10.79
CA ARG A 32 12.63 9.87 12.00
C ARG A 32 11.60 9.17 12.86
N PHE A 33 10.62 8.52 12.25
CA PHE A 33 9.55 7.82 12.97
C PHE A 33 9.89 6.36 13.29
N PHE A 34 10.84 5.77 12.56
CA PHE A 34 11.24 4.37 12.66
C PHE A 34 12.77 4.27 12.78
N PRO A 35 13.32 4.50 13.99
CA PRO A 35 14.76 4.66 14.19
C PRO A 35 15.56 3.35 14.14
N GLU A 36 14.91 2.21 14.42
CA GLU A 36 15.56 0.90 14.35
C GLU A 36 15.37 0.29 12.97
N SER A 37 16.33 -0.50 12.51
CA SER A 37 16.25 -1.09 11.17
C SER A 37 17.07 -2.35 11.01
N PHE A 38 16.70 -3.14 10.02
CA PHE A 38 17.48 -4.26 9.52
C PHE A 38 17.22 -4.47 8.02
N ASP A 39 18.22 -5.03 7.35
CA ASP A 39 18.15 -5.30 5.92
C ASP A 39 17.76 -6.75 5.63
N ILE A 40 17.05 -6.94 4.53
CA ILE A 40 16.64 -8.23 4.01
C ILE A 40 17.02 -8.27 2.54
N SER A 41 17.79 -9.30 2.15
CA SER A 41 18.03 -9.62 0.75
C SER A 41 16.98 -10.62 0.24
N ILE A 42 16.40 -10.33 -0.91
CA ILE A 42 15.37 -11.12 -1.57
C ILE A 42 15.81 -11.40 -3.00
N GLU A 43 15.90 -12.68 -3.35
CA GLU A 43 16.36 -13.11 -4.66
C GLU A 43 15.22 -13.68 -5.50
N ASN A 44 15.07 -13.17 -6.73
CA ASN A 44 14.27 -13.80 -7.77
C ASN A 44 15.14 -14.81 -8.53
N THR A 45 15.18 -16.06 -8.08
CA THR A 45 15.98 -17.13 -8.71
C THR A 45 15.52 -17.53 -10.12
N ALA A 46 14.37 -17.04 -10.59
CA ALA A 46 13.85 -17.37 -11.92
C ALA A 46 14.49 -16.49 -13.01
N SER A 47 14.60 -17.06 -14.22
CA SER A 47 15.00 -16.33 -15.44
C SER A 47 13.89 -15.45 -16.03
N LEU A 48 12.79 -15.25 -15.29
CA LEU A 48 11.65 -14.41 -15.67
C LEU A 48 11.46 -13.32 -14.62
N ALA A 49 11.13 -12.10 -15.08
CA ALA A 49 10.77 -10.99 -14.22
C ALA A 49 9.44 -11.28 -13.47
N ARG A 50 9.35 -10.80 -12.23
CA ARG A 50 8.15 -10.84 -11.39
C ARG A 50 7.72 -9.42 -11.09
N VAL A 51 6.60 -9.01 -11.68
CA VAL A 51 5.98 -7.71 -11.40
C VAL A 51 4.91 -7.91 -10.33
N ASP A 52 4.79 -6.97 -9.41
CA ASP A 52 3.85 -6.99 -8.30
C ASP A 52 3.93 -8.28 -7.45
N GLN A 53 5.14 -8.77 -7.21
CA GLN A 53 5.34 -9.96 -6.40
C GLN A 53 5.06 -9.65 -4.93
N ALA A 54 4.10 -10.36 -4.35
CA ALA A 54 3.88 -10.36 -2.91
C ALA A 54 5.07 -11.03 -2.21
N VAL A 55 5.63 -10.33 -1.22
CA VAL A 55 6.67 -10.80 -0.33
C VAL A 55 6.11 -10.83 1.08
N ALA A 56 6.17 -12.00 1.73
CA ALA A 56 5.70 -12.21 3.09
C ALA A 56 6.88 -12.62 3.98
N LEU A 57 6.98 -11.98 5.14
CA LEU A 57 8.04 -12.23 6.13
C LEU A 57 7.41 -12.61 7.45
N ASP A 58 7.91 -13.70 8.03
CA ASP A 58 7.43 -14.23 9.32
C ASP A 58 7.87 -13.34 10.48
N ILE A 59 6.91 -12.88 11.29
CA ILE A 59 7.17 -11.98 12.40
C ILE A 59 7.94 -12.69 13.52
N THR A 60 7.64 -13.96 13.79
CA THR A 60 8.35 -14.75 14.82
C THR A 60 9.84 -14.87 14.49
N GLY A 61 10.16 -15.15 13.22
CA GLY A 61 11.51 -15.20 12.71
C GLY A 61 12.23 -13.86 12.80
N ILE A 62 11.53 -12.76 12.50
CA ILE A 62 12.07 -11.40 12.69
C ILE A 62 12.36 -11.16 14.17
N GLN A 63 11.39 -11.37 15.06
CA GLN A 63 11.51 -11.11 16.50
C GLN A 63 12.57 -11.97 17.18
N THR A 64 12.81 -13.19 16.67
CA THR A 64 13.91 -14.04 17.14
C THR A 64 15.28 -13.38 16.91
N LYS A 65 15.46 -12.65 15.80
CA LYS A 65 16.70 -11.94 15.47
C LYS A 65 16.73 -10.50 15.96
N TYR A 66 15.57 -9.86 16.02
CA TYR A 66 15.36 -8.46 16.36
C TYR A 66 14.24 -8.36 17.41
N PRO A 67 14.53 -8.64 18.70
CA PRO A 67 13.52 -8.72 19.75
C PRO A 67 12.72 -7.43 19.99
N GLY A 68 13.23 -6.28 19.55
CA GLY A 68 12.53 -4.99 19.59
C GLY A 68 11.49 -4.80 18.48
N PHE A 69 11.42 -5.71 17.50
CA PHE A 69 10.53 -5.55 16.36
C PHE A 69 9.06 -5.49 16.78
N ASN A 70 8.40 -4.41 16.36
CA ASN A 70 7.02 -4.08 16.66
C ASN A 70 6.19 -4.02 15.37
N SER A 71 5.28 -4.98 15.18
CA SER A 71 4.41 -5.06 14.00
C SER A 71 3.34 -3.96 13.93
N ASP A 72 3.12 -3.20 15.01
CA ASP A 72 2.23 -2.04 15.01
C ASP A 72 2.92 -0.72 14.55
N ALA A 73 4.25 -0.74 14.38
CA ALA A 73 5.03 0.46 14.06
C ALA A 73 6.25 0.12 13.20
N PHE A 74 6.01 -0.16 11.92
CA PHE A 74 7.07 -0.43 10.94
C PHE A 74 6.79 0.22 9.58
N ALA A 75 7.84 0.30 8.77
CA ALA A 75 7.82 0.67 7.37
C ALA A 75 8.84 -0.19 6.60
N VAL A 76 8.57 -0.45 5.32
CA VAL A 76 9.49 -1.18 4.43
C VAL A 76 10.00 -0.19 3.39
N VAL A 77 11.31 -0.13 3.20
CA VAL A 77 11.95 0.85 2.31
C VAL A 77 12.83 0.13 1.30
N ALA A 78 12.74 0.53 0.03
CA ALA A 78 13.63 0.10 -1.04
C ALA A 78 14.34 1.34 -1.62
N GLY A 79 15.63 1.49 -1.32
CA GLY A 79 16.37 2.72 -1.63
C GLY A 79 15.76 3.92 -0.90
N ASP A 80 15.28 4.91 -1.67
CA ASP A 80 14.67 6.14 -1.12
C ASP A 80 13.14 6.10 -1.04
N HIS A 81 12.52 4.99 -1.47
CA HIS A 81 11.07 4.85 -1.58
C HIS A 81 10.51 3.88 -0.54
N GLU A 82 9.44 4.31 0.13
CA GLU A 82 8.68 3.42 1.00
C GLU A 82 7.75 2.51 0.19
N LEU A 83 7.80 1.21 0.49
CA LEU A 83 6.92 0.21 -0.07
C LEU A 83 5.65 0.07 0.79
N PRO A 84 4.44 0.10 0.19
CA PRO A 84 3.21 -0.20 0.90
C PRO A 84 3.27 -1.59 1.56
N SER A 85 3.14 -1.60 2.88
CA SER A 85 3.29 -2.80 3.70
C SER A 85 2.17 -2.93 4.73
N GLN A 86 1.88 -4.16 5.15
CA GLN A 86 0.85 -4.47 6.14
C GLN A 86 1.29 -5.61 7.05
N ALA A 87 0.91 -5.52 8.33
CA ALA A 87 0.97 -6.66 9.23
C ALA A 87 -0.35 -7.44 9.10
N VAL A 88 -0.28 -8.75 8.93
CA VAL A 88 -1.42 -9.63 8.62
C VAL A 88 -1.54 -10.71 9.69
N ASP A 89 -2.74 -10.81 10.27
CA ASP A 89 -3.18 -11.91 11.12
C ASP A 89 -3.83 -12.97 10.21
N LEU A 90 -3.20 -14.13 10.09
CA LEU A 90 -3.62 -15.22 9.22
C LEU A 90 -4.53 -16.21 9.96
N ASN A 91 -4.50 -16.23 11.29
CA ASN A 91 -5.15 -17.25 12.11
C ASN A 91 -6.39 -16.72 12.86
N GLY A 92 -6.58 -15.40 12.89
CA GLY A 92 -7.73 -14.70 13.48
C GLY A 92 -7.63 -14.49 15.00
N ASP A 93 -6.46 -14.62 15.61
CA ASP A 93 -6.24 -14.40 17.05
C ASP A 93 -6.05 -12.93 17.44
N ARG A 94 -6.06 -12.02 16.46
CA ARG A 94 -5.81 -10.58 16.54
C ARG A 94 -4.35 -10.20 16.76
N GLN A 95 -3.42 -11.12 16.53
CA GLN A 95 -1.99 -10.87 16.50
C GLN A 95 -1.48 -11.08 15.07
N PRO A 96 -0.72 -10.13 14.50
CA PRO A 96 -0.14 -10.35 13.18
C PRO A 96 0.91 -11.47 13.19
N ASP A 97 0.82 -12.38 12.22
CA ASP A 97 1.78 -13.47 12.01
C ASP A 97 2.90 -13.07 11.02
N GLN A 98 2.56 -12.22 10.05
CA GLN A 98 3.47 -11.84 8.96
C GLN A 98 3.41 -10.35 8.66
N ILE A 99 4.50 -9.81 8.13
CA ILE A 99 4.45 -8.57 7.36
C ILE A 99 4.47 -8.90 5.87
N ILE A 100 3.62 -8.23 5.10
CA ILE A 100 3.52 -8.38 3.65
C ILE A 100 3.75 -7.03 2.97
N PHE A 101 4.44 -7.06 1.84
CA PHE A 101 4.57 -5.93 0.92
C PHE A 101 4.66 -6.46 -0.52
N VAL A 102 4.65 -5.54 -1.49
CA VAL A 102 4.73 -5.87 -2.91
C VAL A 102 5.98 -5.20 -3.50
N ALA A 103 6.73 -5.94 -4.31
CA ALA A 103 7.90 -5.42 -5.02
C ALA A 103 8.04 -6.06 -6.41
N ASP A 104 8.66 -5.30 -7.31
CA ASP A 104 9.04 -5.78 -8.64
C ASP A 104 10.46 -6.35 -8.62
N PHE A 105 10.67 -7.41 -9.38
CA PHE A 105 11.95 -8.08 -9.58
C PHE A 105 12.16 -8.36 -11.07
N THR A 106 13.31 -7.98 -11.59
CA THR A 106 13.81 -8.44 -12.88
C THR A 106 14.28 -9.90 -12.78
N ALA A 107 14.56 -10.53 -13.93
CA ALA A 107 15.04 -11.91 -13.96
C ALA A 107 16.39 -12.01 -13.23
N GLN A 108 16.52 -12.99 -12.33
CA GLN A 108 17.76 -13.23 -11.56
C GLN A 108 18.21 -12.04 -10.68
N GLU A 109 17.28 -11.16 -10.30
CA GLU A 109 17.57 -10.00 -9.44
C GLU A 109 17.68 -10.40 -7.96
N GLU A 110 18.70 -9.88 -7.30
CA GLU A 110 18.77 -9.79 -5.85
C GLU A 110 18.44 -8.35 -5.42
N LYS A 111 17.45 -8.19 -4.55
CA LYS A 111 16.98 -6.90 -4.05
C LYS A 111 17.11 -6.82 -2.55
N THR A 112 17.76 -5.75 -2.07
CA THR A 112 17.79 -5.42 -0.66
C THR A 112 16.64 -4.47 -0.31
N VAL A 113 15.89 -4.81 0.73
CA VAL A 113 14.91 -3.92 1.36
C VAL A 113 15.30 -3.70 2.83
N THR A 114 15.07 -2.50 3.33
CA THR A 114 15.29 -2.14 4.73
C THR A 114 13.94 -2.12 5.44
N VAL A 115 13.78 -2.95 6.46
CA VAL A 115 12.66 -2.86 7.38
C VAL A 115 13.05 -1.90 8.48
N ARG A 116 12.28 -0.82 8.64
CA ARG A 116 12.44 0.15 9.73
C ARG A 116 11.29 0.01 10.71
N TYR A 117 11.56 0.14 12.00
CA TYR A 117 10.54 0.06 13.04
C TYR A 117 10.82 0.96 14.24
N ALA A 118 9.78 1.19 15.05
CA ALA A 118 9.89 1.78 16.37
C ALA A 118 9.53 0.71 17.40
N SER A 119 10.40 0.46 18.38
CA SER A 119 10.23 -0.58 19.40
C SER A 119 8.99 -0.41 20.30
N SER A 120 8.27 0.71 20.20
CA SER A 120 7.06 0.95 20.99
C SER A 120 6.07 1.83 20.25
N GLY A 121 4.82 1.82 20.73
CA GLY A 121 3.73 2.62 20.19
C GLY A 121 3.06 1.97 18.98
N LYS A 122 2.13 2.72 18.38
CA LYS A 122 1.41 2.34 17.16
C LYS A 122 1.53 3.48 16.16
N ILE A 123 2.13 3.22 14.99
CA ILE A 123 2.32 4.22 13.95
C ILE A 123 1.64 3.73 12.68
N LYS A 124 0.41 4.20 12.46
CA LYS A 124 -0.39 3.79 11.31
C LYS A 124 0.17 4.39 10.02
N ARG A 125 0.33 3.54 9.00
CA ARG A 125 0.64 3.96 7.63
C ARG A 125 -0.63 3.97 6.78
N GLU A 126 -0.78 5.01 5.98
CA GLU A 126 -1.87 5.13 5.02
C GLU A 126 -1.26 5.14 3.62
N TYR A 127 -1.72 4.20 2.80
CA TYR A 127 -1.26 4.00 1.44
C TYR A 127 -2.45 4.12 0.48
N PRO A 128 -2.22 4.51 -0.78
CA PRO A 128 -3.26 4.49 -1.81
C PRO A 128 -3.88 3.10 -1.93
N LYS A 129 -5.22 3.03 -2.04
CA LYS A 129 -5.93 1.78 -2.27
C LYS A 129 -5.59 1.24 -3.66
N ARG A 130 -5.11 -0.01 -3.72
CA ARG A 130 -4.81 -0.72 -4.98
C ARG A 130 -5.92 -1.69 -5.41
N THR A 131 -6.82 -2.05 -4.49
CA THR A 131 -7.90 -3.00 -4.72
C THR A 131 -9.21 -2.49 -4.13
N GLN A 132 -10.33 -2.93 -4.70
CA GLN A 132 -11.68 -2.65 -4.21
C GLN A 132 -12.46 -3.97 -4.23
N ALA A 133 -13.17 -4.23 -3.14
CA ALA A 133 -14.15 -5.30 -3.04
C ALA A 133 -15.42 -4.74 -2.40
N GLU A 134 -16.57 -5.17 -2.90
CA GLU A 134 -17.89 -4.83 -2.36
C GLU A 134 -18.65 -6.12 -2.10
N LEU A 135 -19.36 -6.18 -0.98
CA LEU A 135 -20.30 -7.25 -0.70
C LEU A 135 -21.70 -6.73 -1.08
N SER A 136 -22.41 -7.49 -1.90
CA SER A 136 -23.78 -7.15 -2.28
C SER A 136 -24.69 -8.36 -2.13
N HIS A 137 -25.93 -8.14 -1.70
CA HIS A 137 -26.97 -9.17 -1.72
C HIS A 137 -28.12 -8.77 -2.65
N LYS A 138 -28.82 -9.75 -3.20
CA LYS A 138 -29.96 -9.48 -4.09
C LYS A 138 -31.24 -9.39 -3.25
N VAL A 139 -31.97 -8.27 -3.40
CA VAL A 139 -33.19 -7.98 -2.63
C VAL A 139 -34.37 -7.77 -3.59
N GLY A 140 -35.56 -8.20 -3.18
CA GLY A 140 -36.80 -7.96 -3.94
C GLY A 140 -37.00 -8.89 -5.15
N GLY A 141 -36.26 -10.00 -5.22
CA GLY A 141 -36.52 -11.10 -6.15
C GLY A 141 -37.37 -12.21 -5.53
N GLN A 142 -37.61 -13.25 -6.30
CA GLN A 142 -38.40 -14.42 -5.89
C GLN A 142 -37.73 -15.72 -6.36
N PHE A 143 -37.89 -16.80 -5.58
CA PHE A 143 -37.46 -18.12 -6.03
C PHE A 143 -38.51 -18.75 -6.95
N VAL A 144 -38.11 -19.03 -8.18
CA VAL A 144 -38.89 -19.77 -9.18
C VAL A 144 -38.05 -20.97 -9.60
N ASP A 145 -38.58 -22.19 -9.48
CA ASP A 145 -37.88 -23.43 -9.86
C ASP A 145 -36.44 -23.55 -9.33
N ARG A 146 -36.23 -23.18 -8.06
CA ARG A 146 -34.92 -23.13 -7.35
C ARG A 146 -33.93 -22.10 -7.89
N LYS A 147 -34.38 -21.14 -8.69
CA LYS A 147 -33.61 -20.01 -9.19
C LYS A 147 -34.16 -18.70 -8.62
N TYR A 148 -33.29 -17.84 -8.12
CA TYR A 148 -33.70 -16.52 -7.61
C TYR A 148 -33.78 -15.51 -8.77
N GLU A 149 -35.01 -15.20 -9.20
CA GLU A 149 -35.32 -14.32 -10.33
C GLU A 149 -35.77 -12.93 -9.88
N GLY A 150 -35.50 -11.91 -10.72
CA GLY A 150 -35.80 -10.51 -10.39
C GLY A 150 -34.89 -9.93 -9.29
N GLY A 151 -35.29 -8.77 -8.73
CA GLY A 151 -34.58 -8.07 -7.65
C GLY A 151 -33.35 -7.26 -8.09
N THR A 152 -32.79 -6.49 -7.15
CA THR A 152 -31.61 -5.63 -7.35
C THR A 152 -30.51 -5.99 -6.38
N PHE A 153 -29.25 -5.89 -6.81
CA PHE A 153 -28.11 -5.96 -5.89
C PHE A 153 -28.04 -4.71 -5.02
N GLN A 154 -27.92 -4.90 -3.73
CA GLN A 154 -27.69 -3.83 -2.75
C GLN A 154 -26.38 -4.09 -2.03
N ASN A 155 -25.50 -3.09 -2.03
CA ASN A 155 -24.24 -3.14 -1.30
C ASN A 155 -24.48 -3.12 0.21
N VAL A 156 -23.78 -3.99 0.91
CA VAL A 156 -23.84 -4.15 2.36
C VAL A 156 -22.44 -4.28 2.93
N SER A 157 -22.22 -3.79 4.16
CA SER A 157 -20.93 -3.95 4.86
C SER A 157 -20.80 -5.28 5.61
N ALA A 158 -21.92 -5.94 5.87
CA ALA A 158 -21.99 -7.26 6.48
C ALA A 158 -23.30 -7.95 6.07
N LEU A 159 -23.29 -9.28 6.03
CA LEU A 159 -24.48 -10.10 5.85
C LEU A 159 -24.54 -11.14 6.96
N ARG A 160 -25.66 -11.19 7.68
CA ARG A 160 -25.90 -12.22 8.70
C ARG A 160 -26.81 -13.29 8.10
N VAL A 161 -26.29 -14.51 7.95
CA VAL A 161 -27.11 -15.65 7.53
C VAL A 161 -28.05 -16.00 8.69
N PRO A 162 -29.36 -16.16 8.45
CA PRO A 162 -30.29 -16.65 9.48
C PRO A 162 -29.83 -18.00 10.04
N ALA A 163 -30.05 -18.22 11.33
CA ALA A 163 -29.79 -19.49 12.01
C ALA A 163 -30.81 -20.57 11.61
#